data_AF-A0A0P9IKQ9-F1
#
_entry.id   AF-A0A0P9IKQ9-F1
#
_cell.length_a   1.000
_cell.length_b   1.000
_cell.length_c   1.000
_cell.angle_alpha   90.00
_cell.angle_beta   90.00
_cell.angle_gamma   90.00
#
_symmetry.space_group_name_H-M   'P 1'
#
loop_
_entity.id
_entity.type
_entity.pdbx_description
1 polymer ?
#
loop_
_entity_poly.entity_id
_entity_poly.type
_entity_poly.pdbx_seq_one_letter_code
_entity_poly.pdbx_strand_id
1 'polypeptide(L)' 'THPKITRYFMTIPEAAQLVIQAGSMGHGGDVFVLDMGEPVKIVELAEKMIHLSGLAIRSEKNPHGDISIEFTGLRPGEKL' A
#
# COMPACT_ATOMS: atom_id res chain seq x y z
N THR A 1 6.25 -11.39 -0.74
CA THR A 1 5.26 -11.18 0.35
C THR A 1 4.08 -12.12 0.17
N HIS A 2 2.99 -11.91 0.91
CA HIS A 2 1.82 -12.80 0.98
C HIS A 2 0.61 -12.26 0.17
N PRO A 3 -0.20 -13.11 -0.49
CA PRO A 3 -1.34 -12.66 -1.31
C PRO A 3 -2.42 -11.87 -0.57
N LYS A 4 -2.58 -12.11 0.74
CA LYS A 4 -3.61 -11.47 1.58
C LYS A 4 -3.12 -10.21 2.33
N ILE A 5 -1.91 -9.74 2.05
CA ILE A 5 -1.33 -8.61 2.76
C ILE A 5 -2.06 -7.31 2.39
N THR A 6 -2.40 -6.52 3.41
CA THR A 6 -3.10 -5.24 3.23
C THR A 6 -2.35 -4.10 3.93
N ARG A 7 -2.38 -2.90 3.37
CA ARG A 7 -1.72 -1.73 3.95
C ARG A 7 -2.60 -0.50 3.83
N TYR A 8 -2.63 0.29 4.89
CA TYR A 8 -3.07 1.67 4.79
C TYR A 8 -2.02 2.47 4.04
N PHE A 9 -2.51 3.35 3.17
CA PHE A 9 -1.67 4.27 2.43
C PHE A 9 -2.06 5.69 2.82
N MET A 10 -1.05 6.53 2.92
CA MET A 10 -1.21 7.97 3.01
C MET A 10 -0.26 8.59 1.99
N THR A 11 -0.64 9.74 1.47
CA THR A 11 0.21 10.57 0.64
C THR A 11 1.24 11.32 1.51
N ILE A 12 2.34 11.74 0.89
CA ILE A 12 3.38 12.52 1.59
C ILE A 12 2.81 13.84 2.16
N PRO A 13 1.99 14.62 1.42
CA PRO A 13 1.39 15.83 1.97
C PRO A 13 0.49 15.57 3.18
N GLU A 14 -0.30 14.49 3.18
CA GLU A 14 -1.14 14.12 4.33
C GLU A 14 -0.30 13.82 5.57
N ALA A 15 0.78 13.06 5.41
CA ALA A 15 1.72 12.77 6.50
C ALA A 15 2.35 14.06 7.07
N ALA A 16 2.83 14.94 6.18
CA ALA A 16 3.42 16.22 6.57
C ALA A 16 2.40 17.12 7.28
N GLN A 17 1.17 17.18 6.76
CA GLN A 17 0.09 17.95 7.34
C GLN A 17 -0.28 17.45 8.75
N LEU A 18 -0.36 16.13 8.95
CA LEU A 18 -0.62 15.55 10.27
C LEU A 18 0.43 16.02 11.29
N VAL A 19 1.71 16.00 10.92
CA VAL A 19 2.80 16.44 11.81
C VAL A 19 2.68 17.93 12.16
N ILE A 20 2.41 18.79 11.16
CA ILE A 20 2.25 20.23 11.38
C ILE A 20 1.05 20.52 12.29
N GLN A 21 -0.09 19.88 12.04
CA GLN A 21 -1.29 20.06 12.85
C GLN A 21 -1.10 19.55 14.27
N ALA A 22 -0.57 18.34 14.44
CA ALA A 22 -0.27 17.76 15.75
C ALA A 22 0.73 18.64 16.53
N GLY A 23 1.73 19.21 15.87
CA GLY A 23 2.68 20.15 16.49
C GLY A 23 2.03 21.47 16.96
N SER A 24 0.97 21.93 16.28
CA SER A 24 0.25 23.15 16.66
C SER A 24 -0.84 22.95 17.72
N MET A 25 -1.41 21.75 17.80
CA MET A 25 -2.57 21.44 18.65
C MET A 25 -2.21 20.58 19.88
N GLY A 26 -1.11 19.83 19.80
CA GLY A 26 -0.75 18.82 20.77
C GLY A 26 -0.36 19.42 22.11
N HIS A 27 -0.96 18.88 23.17
CA HIS A 27 -0.50 19.04 24.53
C HIS A 27 0.16 17.71 24.95
N GLY A 28 1.18 17.76 25.81
CA GLY A 28 2.02 16.60 26.09
C GLY A 28 1.20 15.34 26.44
N GLY A 29 1.43 14.24 25.71
CA GLY A 29 0.73 12.97 25.89
C GLY A 29 -0.34 12.64 24.86
N ASP A 30 -0.71 13.61 24.00
CA ASP A 30 -1.71 13.40 22.95
C ASP A 30 -1.21 12.49 21.82
N VAL A 31 -2.10 11.63 21.31
CA VAL A 31 -1.85 10.74 20.16
C VAL A 31 -2.76 11.14 19.01
N PHE A 32 -2.16 11.52 17.90
CA PHE A 32 -2.87 11.89 16.67
C PHE A 32 -2.75 10.75 15.66
N VAL A 33 -3.88 10.37 15.06
CA VAL A 33 -3.96 9.34 14.02
C VAL A 33 -4.68 9.93 12.83
N LEU A 34 -4.09 9.80 11.64
CA LEU A 34 -4.75 10.14 10.40
C LEU A 34 -5.68 8.98 9.99
N ASP A 35 -6.92 9.31 9.65
CA ASP A 35 -7.81 8.38 8.97
C ASP A 35 -7.33 8.20 7.52
N MET A 36 -6.82 7.00 7.22
CA MET A 36 -6.31 6.61 5.90
C MET A 36 -7.37 5.89 5.05
N GLY A 37 -8.62 5.85 5.50
CA GLY A 37 -9.68 5.09 4.87
C GLY A 37 -9.45 3.58 4.97
N GLU A 38 -9.84 2.84 3.93
CA GLU A 38 -9.75 1.37 3.91
C GLU A 38 -8.36 0.88 3.52
N PRO A 39 -7.86 -0.21 4.14
CA PRO A 39 -6.57 -0.78 3.80
C PRO A 39 -6.64 -1.44 2.42
N VAL A 40 -5.60 -1.25 1.62
CA VAL A 40 -5.52 -1.73 0.23
C VAL A 40 -4.73 -3.03 0.17
N LYS A 41 -5.19 -4.01 -0.60
CA LYS A 41 -4.40 -5.22 -0.89
C LYS A 41 -3.24 -4.90 -1.80
N ILE A 42 -2.04 -5.36 -1.42
CA ILE A 42 -0.83 -5.08 -2.21
C ILE A 42 -0.88 -5.74 -3.59
N VAL A 43 -1.54 -6.91 -3.72
CA VAL A 43 -1.73 -7.54 -5.03
C VAL A 43 -2.55 -6.64 -5.97
N GLU A 44 -3.68 -6.10 -5.51
CA GLU A 44 -4.53 -5.22 -6.32
C GLU A 44 -3.80 -3.93 -6.73
N LEU A 45 -2.94 -3.41 -5.84
CA LEU A 45 -2.08 -2.27 -6.16
C LEU A 45 -1.06 -2.63 -7.25
N ALA A 46 -0.37 -3.76 -7.13
CA ALA A 46 0.58 -4.21 -8.14
C ALA A 46 -0.09 -4.41 -9.51
N GLU A 47 -1.28 -5.02 -9.54
CA GLU A 47 -2.07 -5.19 -10.75
C GLU A 47 -2.42 -3.84 -11.39
N LYS A 48 -2.88 -2.86 -10.60
CA LYS A 48 -3.15 -1.50 -11.09
C LYS A 48 -1.89 -0.83 -11.66
N MET A 49 -0.75 -0.96 -10.99
CA MET A 49 0.51 -0.36 -11.46
C MET A 49 0.96 -0.94 -12.81
N ILE A 50 0.79 -2.25 -13.02
CA ILE A 50 1.09 -2.89 -14.31
C ILE A 50 0.20 -2.31 -15.41
N HIS A 51 -1.12 -2.23 -15.18
CA HIS A 51 -2.07 -1.69 -16.16
C HIS A 51 -1.84 -0.20 -16.46
N LEU A 52 -1.57 0.62 -15.43
CA LEU A 52 -1.28 2.05 -15.60
C LEU A 52 0.02 2.29 -16.38
N SER A 53 0.93 1.33 -16.36
CA SER A 53 2.15 1.36 -17.17
C SER A 53 1.91 0.93 -18.63
N GLY A 54 0.66 0.64 -19.01
CA GLY A 54 0.30 0.18 -20.36
C GLY A 54 0.67 -1.28 -20.65
N LEU A 55 0.95 -2.07 -19.61
CA LEU A 55 1.42 -3.46 -19.72
C LEU A 55 0.31 -4.42 -19.28
N ALA A 56 0.35 -5.65 -19.80
CA ALA A 56 -0.59 -6.71 -19.46
C ALA A 56 -0.01 -7.67 -18.41
N ILE A 57 -0.87 -8.12 -17.50
CA ILE A 57 -0.50 -9.15 -16.52
C ILE A 57 -0.41 -10.50 -17.22
N ARG A 58 0.71 -11.19 -16.97
CA ARG A 58 0.93 -12.58 -17.37
C ARG A 58 0.26 -13.52 -16.38
N SER A 59 -0.66 -14.33 -16.87
CA SER A 59 -1.42 -15.32 -16.08
C SER A 59 -1.75 -16.54 -16.93
N GLU A 60 -2.35 -17.58 -16.34
CA GLU A 60 -2.83 -18.75 -17.09
C GLU A 60 -3.83 -18.37 -18.20
N LYS A 61 -4.65 -17.33 -17.97
CA LYS A 61 -5.61 -16.81 -18.95
C LYS A 61 -4.99 -15.89 -19.99
N ASN A 62 -3.83 -15.32 -19.69
CA ASN A 62 -3.07 -14.44 -20.58
C ASN A 62 -1.59 -14.82 -20.56
N PRO A 63 -1.21 -15.94 -21.21
CA PRO A 63 0.16 -16.45 -21.15
C PRO A 63 1.17 -15.54 -21.86
N HIS A 64 0.70 -14.68 -22.77
CA HIS A 64 1.52 -13.72 -23.51
C HIS A 64 1.61 -12.34 -22.85
N GLY A 65 1.14 -12.19 -21.61
CA GLY A 65 1.26 -10.93 -20.86
C GLY A 65 2.71 -10.53 -20.57
N ASP A 66 2.93 -9.25 -20.31
CA ASP A 66 4.27 -8.67 -20.17
C ASP A 66 4.91 -8.96 -18.81
N ILE A 67 4.14 -8.89 -17.71
CA ILE A 67 4.67 -8.97 -16.34
C ILE A 67 3.96 -10.07 -15.53
N SER A 68 4.73 -10.97 -14.90
CA SER A 68 4.22 -11.94 -13.91
C SER A 68 4.25 -11.37 -12.49
N ILE A 69 3.34 -11.83 -11.63
CA ILE A 69 3.32 -11.51 -10.20
C ILE A 69 3.76 -12.76 -9.42
N GLU A 70 4.82 -12.64 -8.63
CA GLU A 70 5.35 -13.73 -7.81
C GLU A 70 5.34 -13.39 -6.32
N PHE A 71 4.83 -14.30 -5.50
CA PHE A 71 4.74 -14.13 -4.05
C PHE A 71 5.96 -14.72 -3.35
N THR A 72 6.85 -13.87 -2.87
CA THR A 72 8.09 -14.29 -2.18
C THR A 72 7.91 -14.74 -0.72
N GLY A 73 6.67 -14.86 -0.21
CA GLY A 73 6.41 -15.18 1.20
C GLY A 73 6.61 -13.99 2.15
N LEU A 74 6.16 -14.13 3.41
CA LEU A 74 6.32 -13.09 4.44
C LEU A 74 7.77 -13.03 4.91
N ARG A 75 8.28 -11.81 5.08
CA ARG A 75 9.58 -11.58 5.73
C ARG A 75 9.44 -11.63 7.26
N PRO A 76 10.51 -11.97 8.00
CA PRO A 76 10.47 -11.93 9.47
C PRO A 76 9.99 -10.58 9.99
N GLY A 77 8.97 -10.58 10.84
CA GLY A 77 8.38 -9.36 11.41
C GLY A 77 7.27 -8.71 10.57
N GLU A 78 6.98 -9.18 9.36
CA GLU A 78 5.84 -8.67 8.59
C GLU A 78 4.51 -9.12 9.18
N LYS A 79 3.61 -8.16 9.41
CA LYS A 79 2.20 -8.43 9.70
C LYS A 79 1.40 -8.55 8.40
N LEU A 80 0.35 -9.38 8.41
CA LEU A 80 -0.64 -9.45 7.34
C LEU A 80 -1.43 -8.14 7.24
#